data_AF-A0A504YT29-F1
#
_entry.id   AF-A0A504YT29-F1
#
_cell.length_a   1.000
_cell.length_b   1.000
_cell.length_c   1.000
_cell.angle_alpha   90.00
_cell.angle_beta   90.00
_cell.angle_gamma   90.00
#
_symmetry.space_group_name_H-M   'P 1'
#
loop_
_entity.id
_entity.type
_entity.pdbx_description
1 polymer ?
#
loop_
_entity_poly.entity_id
_entity_poly.type
_entity_poly.pdbx_seq_one_letter_code
_entity_poly.pdbx_strand_id
1 'polypeptide(L)' 'MADSSNDYLKRFLSDVDGVVGLYVTDKDGVIVANASTEEMPDQAMSPYVVSAFINSSEQATKLGMGAMNWMVTRSQDVV' A
#
# COMPACT_ATOMS: atom_id res chain seq x y z
N MET A 1 -26.19 -9.51 -3.29
CA MET A 1 -24.89 -10.13 -3.62
C MET A 1 -23.85 -9.36 -2.84
N ALA A 2 -23.01 -10.03 -2.05
CA ALA A 2 -21.95 -9.33 -1.31
C ALA A 2 -20.92 -8.84 -2.33
N ASP A 3 -20.59 -7.55 -2.29
CA ASP A 3 -19.51 -7.00 -3.12
C ASP A 3 -18.22 -7.77 -2.82
N SER A 4 -17.44 -8.10 -3.85
CA SER A 4 -16.11 -8.67 -3.62
C SER A 4 -15.24 -7.62 -2.91
N SER A 5 -14.24 -8.04 -2.14
CA SER A 5 -13.31 -7.11 -1.48
C SER A 5 -12.69 -6.13 -2.47
N ASN A 6 -12.43 -6.57 -3.71
CA ASN A 6 -11.90 -5.72 -4.78
C ASN A 6 -12.93 -4.68 -5.23
N ASP A 7 -14.21 -5.03 -5.34
CA ASP A 7 -15.26 -4.09 -5.75
C ASP A 7 -15.55 -3.05 -4.67
N TYR A 8 -15.42 -3.44 -3.40
CA TYR A 8 -15.48 -2.50 -2.29
C TYR A 8 -14.32 -1.50 -2.35
N LEU A 9 -13.09 -1.98 -2.59
CA LEU A 9 -11.89 -1.14 -2.68
C LEU A 9 -11.96 -0.14 -3.84
N LYS A 10 -12.54 -0.52 -5.00
CA LYS A 10 -12.67 0.37 -6.18
C LYS A 10 -13.36 1.70 -5.87
N ARG A 11 -14.29 1.74 -4.91
CA ARG A 11 -15.02 2.97 -4.55
C ARG A 11 -14.09 4.07 -4.06
N PHE A 12 -13.00 3.70 -3.38
CA PHE A 12 -12.03 4.66 -2.85
C PHE A 12 -11.11 5.27 -3.91
N LEU A 13 -11.07 4.72 -5.13
CA LEU A 13 -10.30 5.31 -6.23
C LEU A 13 -10.91 6.63 -6.71
N SER A 14 -12.24 6.77 -6.64
CA SER A 14 -12.95 8.00 -7.05
C SER A 14 -13.16 8.99 -5.91
N ASP A 15 -13.04 8.55 -4.66
CA ASP A 15 -13.32 9.39 -3.48
C ASP A 15 -12.20 10.40 -3.19
N VAL A 16 -10.97 10.13 -3.63
CA VAL A 16 -9.79 10.96 -3.39
C VAL A 16 -9.05 11.19 -4.70
N ASP A 17 -8.94 12.46 -5.10
CA ASP A 17 -8.21 12.86 -6.31
C ASP A 17 -6.73 12.46 -6.23
N GLY A 18 -6.22 11.84 -7.31
CA GLY A 18 -4.83 11.36 -7.40
C GLY A 18 -4.55 9.98 -6.78
N VAL A 19 -5.55 9.26 -6.26
CA VAL A 19 -5.36 7.86 -5.81
C VAL A 19 -5.40 6.92 -7.01
N VAL A 20 -4.23 6.48 -7.45
CA VAL A 20 -4.10 5.57 -8.61
C VAL A 20 -4.26 4.09 -8.27
N GLY A 21 -4.18 3.72 -6.99
CA GLY A 21 -4.38 2.34 -6.57
C GLY A 21 -4.20 2.10 -5.08
N LEU A 22 -4.73 0.96 -4.63
CA LEU A 22 -4.79 0.55 -3.24
C LEU A 22 -4.89 -0.98 -3.16
N TYR A 23 -4.17 -1.55 -2.20
CA TYR A 23 -4.07 -2.99 -2.06
C TYR A 23 -3.84 -3.37 -0.60
N VAL A 24 -4.29 -4.56 -0.25
CA VAL A 24 -4.14 -5.16 1.08
C VAL A 24 -3.30 -6.41 0.93
N THR A 25 -2.22 -6.51 1.71
CA THR A 25 -1.31 -7.66 1.71
C THR A 25 -1.15 -8.27 3.08
N ASP A 26 -0.64 -9.49 3.11
CA ASP A 26 0.04 -10.00 4.30
C ASP A 26 1.47 -9.44 4.42
N LYS A 27 2.21 -9.93 5.42
CA LYS A 27 3.60 -9.53 5.69
C LYS A 27 4.61 -9.98 4.63
N ASP A 28 4.25 -10.96 3.80
CA ASP A 28 5.11 -11.53 2.76
C ASP A 28 4.86 -10.85 1.40
N GLY A 29 3.91 -9.89 1.36
CA GLY A 29 3.55 -9.13 0.17
C GLY A 29 2.53 -9.83 -0.73
N VAL A 30 1.88 -10.90 -0.25
CA VAL A 30 0.81 -11.56 -0.99
C VAL A 30 -0.43 -10.68 -0.98
N ILE A 31 -0.89 -10.27 -2.16
CA ILE A 31 -2.06 -9.40 -2.31
C ILE A 31 -3.34 -10.21 -2.08
N VAL A 32 -4.11 -9.82 -1.06
CA VAL A 32 -5.39 -10.42 -0.70
C VAL A 32 -6.56 -9.73 -1.40
N ALA A 33 -6.45 -8.41 -1.58
CA ALA A 33 -7.41 -7.59 -2.31
C ALA A 33 -6.72 -6.37 -2.90
N ASN A 34 -7.17 -5.92 -4.06
CA ASN A 34 -6.66 -4.70 -4.69
C ASN A 34 -7.72 -4.02 -5.55
N ALA A 35 -7.51 -2.73 -5.76
CA ALA A 35 -8.11 -1.97 -6.83
C ALA A 35 -7.09 -0.94 -7.32
N SER A 36 -6.89 -0.88 -8.62
CA SER A 36 -5.95 0.04 -9.26
C SER A 36 -6.50 0.58 -10.56
N THR A 37 -5.98 1.73 -10.95
CA THR A 37 -6.13 2.31 -12.28
C THR A 37 -4.95 1.89 -13.17
N GLU A 38 -5.00 2.21 -14.45
CA GLU A 38 -3.90 1.98 -15.40
C GLU A 38 -2.66 2.83 -15.08
N GLU A 39 -2.79 3.86 -14.24
CA GLU A 39 -1.69 4.74 -13.85
C GLU A 39 -0.84 4.16 -12.69
N MET A 40 -1.29 3.08 -12.06
CA MET A 40 -0.55 2.49 -10.94
C MET A 40 0.74 1.82 -11.43
N PRO A 41 1.93 2.21 -10.94
CA PRO A 41 3.17 1.56 -11.33
C PRO A 41 3.22 0.11 -10.84
N ASP A 42 3.60 -0.84 -11.71
CA ASP A 42 3.73 -2.26 -11.35
C ASP A 42 4.67 -2.47 -10.15
N GLN A 43 5.74 -1.67 -10.08
CA GLN A 43 6.71 -1.71 -8.98
C GLN A 43 6.10 -1.37 -7.62
N ALA A 44 5.05 -0.53 -7.59
CA ALA A 44 4.38 -0.13 -6.35
C ALA A 44 3.63 -1.30 -5.68
N MET A 45 3.24 -2.32 -6.44
CA MET A 45 2.61 -3.54 -5.92
C MET A 45 3.61 -4.67 -5.63
N SER A 46 4.91 -4.42 -5.82
CA SER A 46 5.91 -5.46 -5.65
C SER A 46 6.10 -5.81 -4.16
N PRO A 47 6.34 -7.10 -3.82
CA PRO A 47 6.59 -7.53 -2.45
C PRO A 47 7.73 -6.77 -1.73
N TYR A 48 8.71 -6.24 -2.48
CA TYR A 48 9.81 -5.47 -1.88
C TYR A 48 9.32 -4.21 -1.16
N VAL A 49 8.21 -3.60 -1.60
CA VAL A 49 7.63 -2.41 -0.96
C VAL A 49 7.14 -2.77 0.45
N VAL A 50 6.50 -3.94 0.59
CA VAL A 50 6.02 -4.45 1.88
C VAL A 50 7.19 -4.81 2.79
N SER A 51 8.22 -5.48 2.26
CA SER A 51 9.45 -5.76 3.01
C SER A 51 10.14 -4.47 3.49
N ALA A 52 10.19 -3.43 2.66
CA ALA A 52 10.77 -2.14 3.04
C ALA A 52 9.98 -1.47 4.18
N PHE A 53 8.64 -1.52 4.14
CA PHE A 53 7.78 -1.02 5.21
C PHE A 53 8.02 -1.76 6.54
N ILE A 54 8.03 -3.10 6.53
CA ILE A 54 8.23 -3.92 7.74
C ILE A 54 9.59 -3.63 8.37
N ASN A 55 10.66 -3.69 7.57
CA ASN A 55 12.01 -3.39 8.05
C ASN A 55 12.10 -1.99 8.65
N SER A 56 11.48 -1.01 8.01
CA SER A 56 11.48 0.36 8.51
C SER A 56 10.66 0.52 9.79
N SER A 57 9.54 -0.22 9.94
CA SER A 57 8.73 -0.27 11.16
C SER A 57 9.50 -0.79 12.37
N GLU A 58 10.24 -1.89 12.17
CA GLU A 58 11.07 -2.50 13.22
C GLU A 58 12.18 -1.54 13.68
N GLN A 59 12.77 -0.79 12.74
CA GLN A 59 13.80 0.19 13.05
C GLN A 59 13.22 1.44 13.72
N ALA A 60 12.06 1.92 13.26
CA ALA A 60 11.39 3.08 13.85
C ALA A 60 11.02 2.84 15.33
N THR A 61 10.60 1.62 15.67
CA THR A 61 10.25 1.25 17.06
C THR A 61 11.45 1.39 18.01
N LYS A 62 12.68 1.19 17.52
CA LYS A 62 13.92 1.34 18.32
C LYS A 62 14.25 2.79 18.67
N LEU A 63 13.55 3.78 18.09
CA LEU A 63 13.74 5.20 18.40
C LEU A 63 13.09 5.62 19.73
N GLY A 64 12.38 4.71 20.42
CA GLY A 64 11.75 5.01 21.71
C GLY A 64 10.45 5.81 21.61
N MET A 65 9.86 5.93 20.42
CA MET A 65 8.61 6.67 20.16
C MET A 65 7.36 5.78 20.20
N GLY A 66 7.51 4.51 20.59
CA GLY A 66 6.44 3.52 20.56
C GLY A 66 6.33 2.81 19.20
N ALA A 67 5.22 2.09 19.00
CA ALA A 67 4.97 1.34 17.78
C ALA A 67 4.63 2.26 16.61
N MET A 68 5.21 1.99 15.44
CA MET A 68 4.89 2.69 14.20
C MET A 68 3.58 2.14 13.61
N ASN A 69 2.59 3.02 13.38
CA ASN A 69 1.28 2.63 12.86
C ASN A 69 1.12 2.87 11.35
N TRP A 70 1.80 3.87 10.80
CA TRP A 70 1.70 4.27 9.41
C TRP A 70 3.03 4.87 8.93
N MET A 71 3.26 4.77 7.62
CA MET A 71 4.44 5.29 6.94
C MET A 71 3.98 6.01 5.67
N VAL A 72 4.49 7.22 5.45
CA VAL A 72 4.28 7.98 4.21
C VAL A 72 5.62 8.21 3.56
N THR A 73 5.76 7.75 2.33
CA THR A 73 6.97 7.91 1.51
C THR A 73 6.65 8.77 0.29
N ARG A 74 7.56 9.67 -0.04
CA ARG A 74 7.54 10.43 -1.29
C ARG A 74 8.62 9.88 -2.20
N SER A 75 8.21 9.26 -3.29
CA SER A 75 9.11 8.89 -4.38
C SER A 75 9.19 10.04 -5.39
N GLN A 76 10.33 10.19 -6.05
CA GLN A 76 10.36 10.93 -7.32
C GLN A 76 9.80 10.02 -8.40
N ASP A 77 9.14 10.60 -9.40
CA ASP A 77 8.65 9.83 -10.55
C ASP A 77 9.83 9.03 -11.13
N VAL A 78 9.66 7.71 -11.22
CA VAL A 78 10.63 6.85 -11.88
C VAL A 78 10.49 7.16 -13.37
N VAL A 79 11.41 7.99 -13.88
CA VAL A 79 11.52 8.34 -15.30
C VAL A 79 11.79 7.10 -16.14
#